data_AF-F0IHR7-F1
#
_entry.id   AF-F0IHR7-F1
#
_cell.length_a   1.000
_cell.length_b   1.000
_cell.length_c   1.000
_cell.angle_alpha   90.00
_cell.angle_beta   90.00
_cell.angle_gamma   90.00
#
_symmetry.space_group_name_H-M   'P 1'
#
loop_
_entity.id
_entity.type
_entity.pdbx_description
1 polymer ?
#
loop_
_entity_poly.entity_id
_entity_poly.type
_entity_poly.pdbx_seq_one_letter_code
_entity_poly.pdbx_strand_id
1 'polypeptide(L)'
;MRTKKQDEVSLFEYATKDLLKAFCKKQDLIPDYSVGGDRIDMFYISDFFFSISDIYFDLKSNQPVRKIVEWYYYISEHDVNINYYSYCMGLRKEQLKK
;
A
#
# COMPACT_ATOMS: atom_id res chain seq x y z
N MET A 1 -5.82 -21.11 -26.14
CA MET A 1 -4.73 -20.17 -26.43
C MET A 1 -5.04 -18.88 -25.70
N ARG A 2 -4.11 -18.34 -24.88
CA ARG A 2 -4.35 -17.06 -24.19
C ARG A 2 -4.34 -15.91 -25.19
N THR A 3 -5.14 -14.89 -24.92
CA THR A 3 -5.13 -13.65 -25.72
C THR A 3 -3.99 -12.74 -25.24
N LYS A 4 -3.50 -11.85 -26.12
CA LYS A 4 -2.52 -10.82 -25.74
C LYS A 4 -2.92 -10.04 -24.49
N LYS A 5 -4.22 -9.72 -24.35
CA LYS A 5 -4.77 -9.04 -23.15
C LYS A 5 -4.62 -9.89 -21.88
N GLN A 6 -4.84 -11.20 -21.97
CA GLN A 6 -4.66 -12.10 -20.82
C GLN A 6 -3.18 -12.20 -20.41
N ASP A 7 -2.26 -12.16 -21.38
CA ASP A 7 -0.82 -12.15 -21.09
C ASP A 7 -0.38 -10.84 -20.41
N GLU A 8 -0.90 -9.70 -20.88
CA GLU A 8 -0.66 -8.38 -20.26
C GLU A 8 -1.16 -8.32 -18.80
N VAL A 9 -2.35 -8.87 -18.53
CA VAL A 9 -2.88 -8.98 -17.15
C VAL A 9 -2.00 -9.86 -16.28
N SER A 10 -1.58 -11.03 -16.78
CA SER A 10 -0.69 -11.94 -16.04
C SER A 10 0.67 -11.29 -15.71
N LEU A 11 1.22 -10.48 -16.62
CA LEU A 11 2.46 -9.74 -16.39
C LEU A 11 2.29 -8.70 -15.28
N PHE A 12 1.17 -7.97 -15.28
CA PHE A 12 0.86 -6.99 -14.23
C PHE A 12 0.68 -7.66 -12.86
N GLU A 13 -0.03 -8.78 -12.79
CA GLU A 13 -0.19 -9.58 -11.57
C GLU A 13 1.16 -10.07 -11.03
N TYR A 14 2.05 -10.53 -11.90
CA TYR A 14 3.40 -10.96 -11.52
C TYR A 14 4.23 -9.80 -10.97
N ALA A 15 4.27 -8.68 -11.69
CA ALA A 15 5.01 -7.49 -11.26
C ALA A 15 4.49 -6.95 -9.91
N THR A 16 3.17 -6.98 -9.71
CA THR A 16 2.54 -6.56 -8.44
C THR A 16 2.95 -7.47 -7.29
N LYS A 17 3.01 -8.80 -7.50
CA LYS A 17 3.49 -9.76 -6.49
C LYS A 17 4.94 -9.49 -6.06
N ASP A 18 5.81 -9.13 -7.00
CA ASP A 18 7.21 -8.83 -6.66
C ASP A 18 7.35 -7.47 -5.95
N LEU A 19 6.53 -6.48 -6.34
CA LEU A 19 6.44 -5.21 -5.61
C LEU A 19 6.00 -5.42 -4.16
N LEU A 20 4.99 -6.27 -3.93
CA LEU A 20 4.51 -6.62 -2.59
C LEU A 20 5.61 -7.27 -1.75
N LYS A 21 6.34 -8.24 -2.29
CA LYS A 21 7.45 -8.89 -1.58
C LYS A 21 8.53 -7.87 -1.20
N ALA A 22 8.89 -6.98 -2.12
CA ALA A 22 9.90 -5.94 -1.88
C ALA A 22 9.45 -4.98 -0.77
N PHE A 23 8.18 -4.57 -0.79
CA PHE A 23 7.57 -3.74 0.24
C PHE A 23 7.53 -4.42 1.61
N CYS A 24 6.99 -5.65 1.69
CA CYS A 24 6.92 -6.40 2.94
C CYS A 24 8.32 -6.60 3.55
N LYS A 25 9.31 -6.96 2.72
CA LYS A 25 10.70 -7.08 3.18
C LYS A 25 11.27 -5.75 3.70
N LYS A 26 11.02 -4.64 3.01
CA LYS A 26 11.50 -3.32 3.43
C LYS A 26 10.88 -2.91 4.76
N GLN A 27 9.58 -3.14 4.93
CA GLN A 27 8.80 -2.69 6.09
C GLN A 27 8.82 -3.68 7.26
N ASP A 28 9.52 -4.81 7.12
CA ASP A 28 9.54 -5.92 8.08
C ASP A 28 8.11 -6.42 8.42
N LEU A 29 7.30 -6.59 7.37
CA LEU A 29 5.92 -7.06 7.47
C LEU A 29 5.79 -8.46 6.85
N ILE A 30 4.89 -9.27 7.42
CA ILE A 30 4.53 -10.58 6.90
C ILE A 30 3.54 -10.36 5.74
N PRO A 31 3.87 -10.82 4.52
CA PRO A 31 2.93 -10.77 3.41
C PRO A 31 1.76 -11.71 3.70
N ASP A 32 0.55 -11.15 3.70
CA ASP A 32 -0.67 -11.94 3.57
C ASP A 32 -1.22 -11.66 2.16
N TYR A 33 -1.43 -12.70 1.37
CA TYR A 33 -1.76 -12.50 -0.05
C TYR A 33 -3.22 -12.05 -0.19
N SER A 34 -3.48 -11.17 -1.16
CA SER A 34 -4.73 -10.43 -1.45
C SER A 34 -6.01 -10.98 -0.79
N VAL A 35 -6.81 -10.08 -0.24
CA VAL A 35 -8.16 -10.38 0.26
C VAL A 35 -9.03 -10.90 -0.90
N GLY A 36 -9.12 -12.23 -0.98
CA GLY A 36 -10.02 -12.96 -1.88
C GLY A 36 -9.75 -12.78 -3.36
N GLY A 37 -8.65 -13.35 -3.88
CA GLY A 37 -8.48 -13.85 -5.27
C GLY A 37 -8.69 -12.94 -6.49
N ASP A 38 -9.42 -11.84 -6.35
CA ASP A 38 -10.11 -11.10 -7.41
C ASP A 38 -9.76 -9.60 -7.37
N ARG A 39 -8.97 -9.14 -6.39
CA ARG A 39 -8.59 -7.73 -6.20
C ARG A 39 -7.06 -7.56 -6.20
N ILE A 40 -6.59 -6.69 -7.07
CA ILE A 40 -5.15 -6.37 -7.26
C ILE A 40 -4.78 -4.96 -6.79
N ASP A 41 -5.75 -4.20 -6.30
CA ASP A 41 -5.61 -2.81 -5.90
C ASP A 41 -5.46 -2.61 -4.40
N MET A 42 -5.88 -3.58 -3.58
CA MET A 42 -5.86 -3.54 -2.12
C MET A 42 -5.34 -4.85 -1.50
N PHE A 43 -4.45 -4.72 -0.52
CA PHE A 43 -3.75 -5.85 0.10
C PHE A 43 -3.92 -5.80 1.62
N TYR A 44 -4.21 -6.95 2.21
CA TYR A 44 -4.14 -7.14 3.65
C TYR A 44 -2.74 -7.64 4.00
N ILE A 45 -2.00 -6.92 4.85
CA ILE A 45 -0.61 -7.20 5.18
C ILE A 45 -0.42 -6.97 6.67
N SER A 46 -0.16 -8.03 7.45
CA SER A 46 0.13 -7.94 8.90
C SER A 46 -0.86 -7.05 9.67
N ASP A 47 -2.16 -7.23 9.43
CA ASP A 47 -3.28 -6.48 10.03
C ASP A 47 -3.58 -5.09 9.45
N PHE A 48 -2.90 -4.69 8.38
CA PHE A 48 -3.13 -3.41 7.70
C PHE A 48 -3.70 -3.60 6.30
N PHE A 49 -4.50 -2.65 5.84
CA PHE A 49 -4.95 -2.57 4.45
C PHE A 49 -4.16 -1.49 3.71
N PHE A 50 -3.42 -1.89 2.67
CA PHE A 50 -2.65 -0.97 1.84
C PHE A 50 -3.06 -1.08 0.38
N SER A 51 -3.18 0.06 -0.31
CA SER A 51 -3.40 0.05 -1.74
C SER A 51 -2.09 -0.17 -2.52
N ILE A 52 -2.18 -0.61 -3.78
CA ILE A 52 -1.01 -0.65 -4.67
C ILE A 52 -0.34 0.73 -4.81
N SER A 53 -1.11 1.81 -4.71
CA SER A 53 -0.59 3.18 -4.81
C SER A 53 0.24 3.56 -3.58
N ASP A 54 -0.18 3.15 -2.38
CA ASP A 54 0.56 3.39 -1.14
C ASP A 54 1.91 2.64 -1.18
N ILE A 55 1.87 1.37 -1.59
CA ILE A 55 3.06 0.52 -1.75
C ILE A 55 4.03 1.09 -2.78
N TYR A 56 3.51 1.48 -3.96
CA TYR A 56 4.30 2.09 -5.01
C TYR A 56 4.98 3.38 -4.53
N PHE A 57 4.24 4.26 -3.87
CA PHE A 57 4.78 5.50 -3.33
C PHE A 57 5.85 5.23 -2.28
N ASP A 58 5.60 4.31 -1.35
CA ASP A 58 6.50 3.95 -0.26
C ASP A 58 7.88 3.50 -0.77
N LEU A 59 7.87 2.62 -1.78
CA LEU A 59 9.08 2.12 -2.43
C LEU A 59 9.75 3.21 -3.27
N LYS A 60 9.00 3.90 -4.13
CA LYS A 60 9.53 4.92 -5.05
C LYS A 60 10.19 6.09 -4.32
N SER A 61 9.59 6.52 -3.22
CA SER A 61 10.10 7.64 -2.42
C SER A 61 11.00 7.19 -1.26
N ASN A 62 11.30 5.89 -1.17
CA ASN A 62 12.11 5.29 -0.13
C ASN A 62 11.71 5.76 1.29
N GLN A 63 10.40 5.75 1.59
CA GLN A 63 9.91 6.18 2.90
C GLN A 63 10.57 5.36 4.03
N PRO A 64 10.78 5.95 5.22
CA PRO A 64 11.31 5.24 6.37
C PRO A 64 10.55 3.96 6.70
N VAL A 65 11.27 2.99 7.25
CA VAL A 65 10.70 1.75 7.80
C VAL A 65 9.65 2.11 8.86
N ARG A 66 8.50 1.44 8.81
CA ARG A 66 7.30 1.61 9.61
C ARG A 66 6.51 2.91 9.42
N LYS A 67 6.94 3.85 8.57
CA LYS A 67 6.20 5.11 8.37
C LYS A 67 4.77 4.93 7.85
N ILE A 68 4.54 3.92 7.02
CA ILE A 68 3.19 3.58 6.55
C ILE A 68 2.31 3.02 7.67
N VAL A 69 2.90 2.30 8.63
CA VAL A 69 2.21 1.82 9.83
C VAL A 69 1.89 2.97 10.78
N GLU A 70 2.83 3.90 10.97
CA GLU A 70 2.60 5.14 11.72
C GLU A 70 1.44 5.96 11.12
N TRP A 71 1.41 6.10 9.79
CA TRP A 71 0.28 6.73 9.09
C TRP A 71 -1.04 6.01 9.39
N TYR A 72 -1.05 4.69 9.32
CA TYR A 72 -2.26 3.88 9.52
C TYR A 72 -2.83 4.06 10.94
N TYR A 73 -1.96 4.04 11.97
CA TYR A 73 -2.39 4.33 13.33
C TYR A 73 -2.84 5.78 13.48
N TYR A 74 -2.11 6.74 12.90
CA TYR A 74 -2.45 8.16 12.96
C TYR A 74 -3.87 8.44 12.46
N ILE A 75 -4.25 7.93 11.30
CA ILE A 75 -5.60 8.17 10.75
C ILE A 75 -6.71 7.55 11.62
N SER A 76 -6.43 6.40 12.23
CA SER A 76 -7.34 5.67 13.12
C SER A 76 -7.52 6.38 14.46
N GLU A 77 -6.43 6.76 15.12
CA GLU A 77 -6.42 7.44 16.41
C GLU A 77 -7.06 8.83 16.35
N HIS A 78 -6.90 9.51 15.23
CA HIS A 78 -7.37 10.88 15.05
C HIS A 78 -8.73 11.01 14.37
N ASP A 79 -9.28 9.92 13.84
CA ASP A 79 -10.50 9.87 13.03
C ASP A 79 -10.46 10.88 11.88
N VAL A 80 -9.43 10.75 11.03
CA VAL A 80 -9.18 11.66 9.90
C VAL A 80 -8.98 10.92 8.60
N ASN A 81 -9.45 11.52 7.50
CA ASN A 81 -9.20 11.01 6.16
C ASN A 81 -7.99 11.72 5.52
N ILE A 82 -6.78 11.30 5.92
CA ILE A 82 -5.53 11.75 5.32
C ILE A 82 -4.91 10.57 4.59
N ASN A 83 -4.65 10.68 3.28
CA ASN A 83 -3.95 9.63 2.55
C ASN A 83 -2.45 9.57 2.89
N TYR A 84 -1.81 8.44 2.63
CA TYR A 84 -0.41 8.20 3.01
C TYR A 84 0.56 9.22 2.42
N TYR A 85 0.36 9.59 1.15
CA TYR A 85 1.15 10.62 0.48
C TYR A 85 1.10 11.95 1.24
N SER A 86 -0.09 12.44 1.55
CA SER A 86 -0.27 13.74 2.22
C SER A 86 0.29 13.71 3.64
N TYR A 87 0.12 12.59 4.35
CA TYR A 87 0.75 12.37 5.65
C TYR A 87 2.29 12.47 5.55
N CYS A 88 2.89 11.85 4.53
CA CYS A 88 4.32 11.91 4.28
C CYS A 88 4.81 13.32 3.91
N MET A 89 3.97 14.13 3.28
CA MET A 89 4.22 15.54 3.00
C MET A 89 4.00 16.47 4.20
N GLY A 90 3.61 15.92 5.35
CA GLY A 90 3.46 16.67 6.60
C GLY A 90 2.04 17.13 6.91
N LEU A 91 1.02 16.71 6.15
CA LEU A 91 -0.37 17.00 6.49
C LEU A 91 -0.76 16.32 7.80
N ARG A 92 -1.33 17.07 8.73
CA ARG A 92 -1.83 16.63 10.03
C ARG A 92 -3.25 17.13 10.28
N LYS A 93 -3.93 16.55 11.27
CA LYS A 93 -5.31 16.85 11.68
C LYS A 93 -5.54 18.34 11.90
N GLU A 94 -4.58 19.04 12.50
CA GLU A 94 -4.68 20.47 12.84
C GLU A 94 -4.81 21.36 11.60
N GLN A 95 -4.38 20.86 10.44
CA GLN A 95 -4.43 21.56 9.16
C GLN A 95 -5.71 21.23 8.36
N LEU A 96 -6.51 20.26 8.81
CA LEU A 96 -7.80 19.98 8.20
C LEU A 96 -8.78 21.08 8.59
N LYS A 97 -9.36 21.74 7.59
CA LYS A 97 -10.48 22.67 7.84
C LYS A 97 -11.67 21.85 8.33
N LYS A 98 -12.30 22.31 9.41
CA LYS A 98 -13.59 21.79 9.87
C LYS A 98 -14.69 22.17 8.89
#